data_AF-A0A223PQU3-F1
#
_entry.id   AF-A0A223PQU3-F1
#
_cell.length_a   1.000
_cell.length_b   1.000
_cell.length_c   1.000
_cell.angle_alpha   90.00
_cell.angle_beta   90.00
_cell.angle_gamma   90.00
#
_symmetry.space_group_name_H-M   'P 1'
#
loop_
_entity.id
_entity.type
_entity.pdbx_description
1 polymer ?
#
loop_
_entity_poly.entity_id
_entity_poly.type
_entity_poly.pdbx_seq_one_letter_code
_entity_poly.pdbx_strand_id
1 'polypeptide(L)'
;VVDVDRADRARFALSDAEVTELAKQAMIIEKHYGRPMDIEWAKDGDDGKLYIVQARPETVKSRASATVMERYLLKEKGTVLVEGRAIGQRIGAGPVKVINDVSEMDKVQPGDVLVSDMTDPDWEPVMKRASAIVTNRGGRTCHAAIIARELGIPAVVGCGNATQILQDGQGVTVSCAEGDTGFIFEGELGFDVRKNSVDAMPDLPFKIMMNVGNPDRAFDFAQLPNEGVGLARLEFIINRMIGVHPKALLNFAGLPADIKESVEKRIAGYPDPVGFYVEKLVEGISTLAAAFW
;
A
#
# COMPACT_ATOMS: atom_id res chain seq x y z
N VAL A 1 9.87 19.56 -11.19
CA VAL A 1 10.10 18.10 -11.11
C VAL A 1 11.28 17.79 -12.02
N VAL A 2 12.34 17.18 -11.49
CA VAL A 2 13.50 16.74 -12.28
C VAL A 2 13.25 15.30 -12.70
N ASP A 3 13.49 14.98 -13.97
CA ASP A 3 13.38 13.60 -14.45
C ASP A 3 14.51 12.74 -13.88
N VAL A 4 14.14 11.58 -13.32
CA VAL A 4 15.10 10.58 -12.81
C VAL A 4 15.53 9.67 -13.97
N ASP A 5 16.81 9.33 -14.06
CA ASP A 5 17.30 8.39 -15.09
C ASP A 5 16.60 7.02 -14.97
N ARG A 6 16.35 6.34 -16.09
CA ARG A 6 15.75 4.99 -16.10
C ARG A 6 16.57 3.99 -15.28
N ALA A 7 17.90 4.11 -15.28
CA ALA A 7 18.76 3.22 -14.51
C ALA A 7 18.54 3.38 -13.00
N ASP A 8 18.33 4.61 -12.52
CA ASP A 8 18.10 4.90 -11.11
C ASP A 8 16.69 4.53 -10.67
N ARG A 9 15.69 4.63 -11.57
CA ARG A 9 14.31 4.16 -11.32
C ARG A 9 14.23 2.65 -11.02
N ALA A 10 15.23 1.87 -11.46
CA ALA A 10 15.29 0.42 -11.28
C ALA A 10 16.06 -0.01 -10.01
N ARG A 11 16.47 0.96 -9.17
CA ARG A 11 17.22 0.72 -7.93
C ARG A 11 16.48 1.28 -6.73
N PHE A 12 16.77 0.74 -5.56
CA PHE A 12 16.33 1.37 -4.30
C PHE A 12 17.09 2.68 -4.08
N ALA A 13 16.37 3.71 -3.61
CA ALA A 13 16.96 5.02 -3.34
C ALA A 13 17.87 5.04 -2.10
N LEU A 14 17.73 4.04 -1.23
CA LEU A 14 18.51 3.86 -0.01
C LEU A 14 19.09 2.45 0.02
N SER A 15 20.23 2.31 0.69
CA SER A 15 20.81 1.03 1.11
C SER A 15 20.20 0.54 2.43
N ASP A 16 20.34 -0.76 2.72
CA ASP A 16 19.85 -1.36 3.96
C ASP A 16 20.46 -0.71 5.22
N ALA A 17 21.73 -0.29 5.14
CA ALA A 17 22.40 0.41 6.23
C ALA A 17 21.74 1.77 6.52
N GLU A 18 21.35 2.51 5.47
CA GLU A 18 20.66 3.79 5.58
C GLU A 18 19.23 3.64 6.09
N VAL A 19 18.50 2.63 5.61
CA VAL A 19 17.16 2.30 6.11
C VAL A 19 17.24 1.93 7.60
N THR A 20 18.24 1.15 8.01
CA THR A 20 18.46 0.78 9.41
C THR A 20 18.79 1.99 10.27
N GLU A 21 19.58 2.93 9.77
CA GLU A 21 19.92 4.16 10.48
C GLU A 21 18.69 5.08 10.65
N LEU A 22 17.88 5.24 9.59
CA LEU A 22 16.61 5.97 9.69
C LEU A 22 15.65 5.33 10.69
N ALA A 23 15.55 3.99 10.71
CA ALA A 23 14.73 3.28 11.68
C ALA A 23 15.19 3.55 13.13
N LYS A 24 16.50 3.55 13.39
CA LYS A 24 17.04 3.91 14.72
C LYS A 24 16.69 5.35 15.10
N GLN A 25 16.85 6.30 14.17
CA GLN A 25 16.48 7.70 14.41
C GLN A 25 14.99 7.85 14.71
N ALA A 26 14.13 7.15 13.97
CA ALA A 26 12.69 7.13 14.20
C ALA A 26 12.33 6.62 15.61
N MET A 27 12.95 5.53 16.06
CA MET A 27 12.75 5.00 17.42
C MET A 27 13.22 5.98 18.51
N ILE A 28 14.33 6.69 18.29
CA ILE A 28 14.84 7.70 19.23
C ILE A 28 13.84 8.87 19.33
N ILE A 29 13.34 9.34 18.19
CA ILE A 29 12.36 10.43 18.11
C ILE A 29 11.05 10.03 18.80
N GLU A 30 10.49 8.87 18.45
CA GLU A 30 9.26 8.35 19.08
C GLU A 30 9.43 8.24 20.61
N LYS A 31 10.54 7.67 21.08
CA LYS A 31 10.86 7.55 22.51
C LYS A 31 10.96 8.92 23.19
N HIS A 32 11.53 9.92 22.51
CA HIS A 32 11.66 11.27 23.05
C HIS A 32 10.29 11.96 23.24
N TYR A 33 9.39 11.83 22.26
CA TYR A 33 8.06 12.46 22.29
C TYR A 33 6.98 11.63 23.00
N GLY A 34 7.26 10.35 23.28
CA GLY A 34 6.37 9.44 24.01
C GLY A 34 5.08 9.11 23.27
N ARG A 35 5.07 9.23 21.94
CA ARG A 35 3.90 8.98 21.07
C ARG A 35 4.37 8.68 19.64
N PRO A 36 3.54 8.03 18.80
CA PRO A 36 3.87 7.81 17.39
C PRO A 36 4.14 9.12 16.66
N MET A 37 5.15 9.11 15.78
CA MET A 37 5.65 10.30 15.09
C MET A 37 5.65 10.10 13.56
N ASP A 38 5.20 11.12 12.85
CA ASP A 38 5.41 11.34 11.42
C ASP A 38 6.73 12.13 11.25
N ILE A 39 7.66 11.59 10.44
CA ILE A 39 9.05 12.06 10.36
C ILE A 39 9.45 12.22 8.90
N GLU A 40 9.87 13.42 8.54
CA GLU A 40 10.47 13.72 7.25
C GLU A 40 12.00 13.77 7.38
N TRP A 41 12.68 13.22 6.38
CA TRP A 41 14.14 13.15 6.33
C TRP A 41 14.65 13.46 4.92
N ALA A 42 15.91 13.84 4.82
CA ALA A 42 16.61 14.08 3.56
C ALA A 42 17.99 13.43 3.59
N LYS A 43 18.44 12.94 2.43
CA LYS A 43 19.83 12.54 2.21
C LYS A 43 20.53 13.66 1.46
N ASP A 44 21.57 14.22 2.06
CA ASP A 44 22.36 15.27 1.43
C ASP A 44 23.23 14.68 0.31
N GLY A 45 23.24 15.34 -0.85
CA GLY A 45 23.96 14.86 -2.04
C GLY A 45 25.46 15.14 -1.99
N ASP A 46 25.91 16.10 -1.20
CA ASP A 46 27.31 16.50 -1.09
C ASP A 46 28.05 15.63 -0.07
N ASP A 47 27.44 15.38 1.09
CA ASP A 47 28.09 14.62 2.17
C ASP A 47 27.53 13.20 2.39
N GLY A 48 26.42 12.86 1.71
CA GLY A 48 25.79 11.54 1.75
C GLY A 48 25.08 11.21 3.06
N LYS A 49 24.99 12.15 4.02
CA LYS A 49 24.39 11.89 5.34
C LYS A 49 22.88 12.06 5.32
N LEU A 50 22.24 11.41 6.30
CA LEU A 50 20.81 11.49 6.55
C LEU A 50 20.51 12.55 7.61
N TYR A 51 19.55 13.41 7.31
CA TYR A 51 19.11 14.50 8.17
C TYR A 51 17.60 14.41 8.39
N ILE A 52 17.18 14.61 9.64
CA ILE A 52 15.76 14.78 9.97
C ILE A 52 15.39 16.24 9.74
N VAL A 53 14.40 16.47 8.88
CA VAL A 53 13.96 17.83 8.52
C VAL A 53 12.67 18.23 9.25
N GLN A 54 11.83 17.27 9.61
CA GLN A 54 10.57 17.51 10.31
C GLN A 54 10.21 16.29 11.18
N ALA A 55 9.70 16.52 12.40
CA ALA A 55 9.06 15.50 13.22
C ALA A 55 7.79 16.05 13.88
N ARG A 56 6.65 15.40 13.69
CA ARG A 56 5.35 15.78 14.28
C ARG A 56 4.59 14.55 14.76
N PRO A 57 3.68 14.68 15.74
CA PRO A 57 2.82 13.55 16.14
C PRO A 57 2.03 12.98 14.96
N GLU A 58 1.91 11.65 14.90
CA GLU A 58 1.06 10.96 13.93
C GLU A 58 -0.43 11.13 14.30
N THR A 59 -1.28 11.46 13.31
CA THR A 59 -2.66 11.93 13.53
C THR A 59 -3.75 10.95 13.08
N VAL A 60 -3.42 9.91 12.30
CA VAL A 60 -4.41 9.03 11.67
C VAL A 60 -4.75 7.85 12.57
N LYS A 61 -3.76 7.11 13.07
CA LYS A 61 -4.03 5.91 13.88
C LYS A 61 -4.45 6.25 15.31
N SER A 62 -4.15 7.44 15.81
CA SER A 62 -4.55 7.89 17.15
C SER A 62 -6.07 8.06 17.33
N ARG A 63 -6.86 8.08 16.25
CA ARG A 63 -8.32 8.17 16.28
C ARG A 63 -9.05 6.84 16.07
N ALA A 64 -8.35 5.77 15.70
CA ALA A 64 -8.95 4.45 15.59
C ALA A 64 -9.19 3.91 17.01
N SER A 65 -10.45 3.83 17.45
CA SER A 65 -10.79 3.15 18.69
C SER A 65 -10.35 1.68 18.56
N ALA A 66 -9.43 1.24 19.41
CA ALA A 66 -8.86 -0.12 19.42
C ALA A 66 -9.92 -1.24 19.49
N THR A 67 -11.17 -0.91 19.82
CA THR A 67 -12.26 -1.85 20.10
C THR A 67 -13.20 -2.15 18.93
N VAL A 68 -13.17 -1.38 17.82
CA VAL A 68 -14.06 -1.62 16.66
C VAL A 68 -13.24 -1.81 15.40
N MET A 69 -13.20 -3.05 14.90
CA MET A 69 -12.60 -3.36 13.61
C MET A 69 -13.65 -3.29 12.50
N GLU A 70 -13.45 -2.38 11.55
CA GLU A 70 -14.23 -2.30 10.31
C GLU A 70 -13.52 -3.04 9.19
N ARG A 71 -14.17 -4.06 8.61
CA ARG A 71 -13.64 -4.79 7.47
C ARG A 71 -14.56 -4.65 6.27
N TYR A 72 -13.99 -4.22 5.15
CA TYR A 72 -14.68 -4.13 3.88
C TYR A 72 -14.45 -5.43 3.10
N LEU A 73 -15.51 -6.05 2.60
CA LEU A 73 -15.45 -7.26 1.78
C LEU A 73 -16.20 -7.04 0.48
N LEU A 74 -15.46 -7.11 -0.64
CA LEU A 74 -16.04 -7.14 -1.96
C LEU A 74 -16.81 -8.46 -2.15
N LYS A 75 -18.09 -8.39 -2.53
CA LYS A 75 -18.93 -9.57 -2.75
C LYS A 75 -18.90 -10.07 -4.18
N GLU A 76 -18.64 -9.17 -5.10
CA GLU A 76 -18.74 -9.40 -6.53
C GLU A 76 -17.35 -9.46 -7.16
N LYS A 77 -17.25 -10.16 -8.29
CA LYS A 77 -16.06 -10.14 -9.12
C LYS A 77 -16.30 -9.14 -10.25
N GLY A 78 -15.37 -8.22 -10.46
CA GLY A 78 -15.37 -7.30 -11.59
C GLY A 78 -14.11 -7.41 -12.42
N THR A 79 -14.15 -6.83 -13.61
CA THR A 79 -12.96 -6.63 -14.45
C THR A 79 -12.10 -5.53 -13.83
N VAL A 80 -10.82 -5.81 -13.60
CA VAL A 80 -9.86 -4.79 -13.14
C VAL A 80 -9.53 -3.88 -14.32
N LEU A 81 -9.82 -2.59 -14.19
CA LEU A 81 -9.49 -1.56 -15.19
C LEU A 81 -8.09 -1.02 -14.96
N VAL A 82 -7.76 -0.74 -13.71
CA VAL A 82 -6.52 -0.08 -13.30
C VAL A 82 -6.10 -0.64 -11.95
N GLU A 83 -4.79 -0.76 -11.73
CA GLU A 83 -4.20 -1.10 -10.44
C GLU A 83 -3.19 -0.04 -10.01
N GLY A 84 -2.95 0.06 -8.71
CA GLY A 84 -1.97 0.95 -8.13
C GLY A 84 -1.69 0.58 -6.69
N ARG A 85 -1.14 1.51 -5.92
CA ARG A 85 -0.85 1.28 -4.50
C ARG A 85 -2.05 1.66 -3.64
N ALA A 86 -2.52 0.72 -2.82
CA ALA A 86 -3.63 0.92 -1.90
C ALA A 86 -3.23 1.82 -0.73
N ILE A 87 -4.13 2.73 -0.37
CA ILE A 87 -4.05 3.59 0.79
C ILE A 87 -5.30 3.35 1.65
N GLY A 88 -5.08 2.83 2.85
CA GLY A 88 -6.16 2.38 3.72
C GLY A 88 -6.68 0.99 3.34
N GLN A 89 -7.82 0.60 3.91
CA GLN A 89 -8.41 -0.76 3.75
C GLN A 89 -9.90 -0.74 3.39
N ARG A 90 -10.39 0.43 2.96
CA ARG A 90 -11.80 0.65 2.66
C ARG A 90 -12.08 0.35 1.19
N ILE A 91 -13.36 0.28 0.86
CA ILE A 91 -13.86 0.21 -0.52
C ILE A 91 -14.78 1.40 -0.72
N GLY A 92 -14.63 2.08 -1.85
CA GLY A 92 -15.48 3.18 -2.29
C GLY A 92 -15.98 2.90 -3.70
N ALA A 93 -17.19 3.33 -4.03
CA ALA A 93 -17.76 3.16 -5.35
C ALA A 93 -18.57 4.40 -5.74
N GLY A 94 -18.62 4.66 -7.04
CA GLY A 94 -19.39 5.76 -7.61
C GLY A 94 -18.92 6.13 -9.01
N PRO A 95 -19.52 7.17 -9.61
CA PRO A 95 -19.16 7.64 -10.93
C PRO A 95 -17.79 8.33 -10.89
N VAL A 96 -16.97 8.05 -11.90
CA VAL A 96 -15.66 8.69 -12.09
C VAL A 96 -15.83 10.16 -12.40
N LYS A 97 -15.00 10.99 -11.75
CA LYS A 97 -14.79 12.38 -12.11
C LYS A 97 -13.31 12.64 -12.34
N VAL A 98 -12.92 12.76 -13.60
CA VAL A 98 -11.57 13.11 -14.03
C VAL A 98 -11.40 14.62 -13.91
N ILE A 99 -10.55 15.03 -12.98
CA ILE A 99 -10.24 16.43 -12.69
C ILE A 99 -8.79 16.67 -13.10
N ASN A 100 -8.58 17.57 -14.06
CA ASN A 100 -7.24 17.91 -14.54
C ASN A 100 -6.70 19.19 -13.87
N ASP A 101 -7.60 20.06 -13.41
CA ASP A 101 -7.26 21.37 -12.85
C ASP A 101 -8.16 21.74 -11.67
N VAL A 102 -7.63 22.58 -10.78
CA VAL A 102 -8.32 23.07 -9.58
C VAL A 102 -9.63 23.80 -9.91
N SER A 103 -9.72 24.45 -11.08
CA SER A 103 -10.94 25.12 -11.53
C SER A 103 -12.11 24.17 -11.81
N GLU A 104 -11.86 22.86 -11.94
CA GLU A 104 -12.88 21.85 -12.21
C GLU A 104 -13.45 21.20 -10.94
N MET A 105 -13.01 21.65 -9.77
CA MET A 105 -13.38 21.11 -8.45
C MET A 105 -14.89 21.06 -8.17
N ASP A 106 -15.65 22.00 -8.73
CA ASP A 106 -17.10 22.07 -8.58
C ASP A 106 -17.82 20.90 -9.28
N LYS A 107 -17.14 20.19 -10.19
CA LYS A 107 -17.69 19.03 -10.88
C LYS A 107 -17.88 17.83 -9.96
N VAL A 108 -17.07 17.71 -8.91
CA VAL A 108 -17.07 16.56 -8.00
C VAL A 108 -18.21 16.67 -7.01
N GLN A 109 -19.12 15.71 -7.08
CA GLN A 109 -20.26 15.58 -6.19
C GLN A 109 -19.99 14.57 -5.07
N PRO A 110 -20.75 14.64 -3.96
CA PRO A 110 -20.70 13.61 -2.93
C PRO A 110 -20.97 12.22 -3.49
N GLY A 111 -20.04 11.29 -3.24
CA GLY A 111 -20.14 9.91 -3.75
C GLY A 111 -19.32 9.63 -5.02
N ASP A 112 -18.80 10.66 -5.69
CA ASP A 112 -17.97 10.49 -6.89
C ASP A 112 -16.60 9.87 -6.57
N VAL A 113 -16.04 9.16 -7.55
CA VAL A 113 -14.65 8.71 -7.52
C VAL A 113 -13.78 9.76 -8.20
N LEU A 114 -12.96 10.46 -7.41
CA LEU A 114 -12.07 11.50 -7.90
C LEU A 114 -10.85 10.88 -8.59
N VAL A 115 -10.64 11.20 -9.87
CA VAL A 115 -9.49 10.74 -10.66
C VAL A 115 -8.66 11.93 -11.12
N SER A 116 -7.35 11.92 -10.90
CA SER A 116 -6.45 13.01 -11.34
C SER A 116 -5.02 12.50 -11.63
N ASP A 117 -4.16 13.32 -12.26
CA ASP A 117 -2.74 12.98 -12.40
C ASP A 117 -2.01 13.06 -11.06
N MET A 118 -2.26 14.14 -10.30
CA MET A 118 -1.71 14.44 -8.98
C MET A 118 -2.67 15.38 -8.23
N THR A 119 -2.56 15.47 -6.91
CA THR A 119 -3.38 16.38 -6.09
C THR A 119 -2.48 17.32 -5.29
N ASP A 120 -3.01 18.49 -4.97
CA ASP A 120 -2.37 19.52 -4.15
C ASP A 120 -3.31 19.93 -2.98
N PRO A 121 -2.82 20.71 -2.00
CA PRO A 121 -3.60 21.08 -0.81
C PRO A 121 -4.94 21.79 -1.09
N ASP A 122 -5.08 22.46 -2.23
CA ASP A 122 -6.32 23.17 -2.56
C ASP A 122 -7.49 22.18 -2.80
N TRP A 123 -7.20 20.88 -2.96
CA TRP A 123 -8.16 19.82 -3.27
C TRP A 123 -8.84 19.25 -2.02
N GLU A 124 -8.36 19.58 -0.82
CA GLU A 124 -8.90 19.05 0.44
C GLU A 124 -10.44 19.16 0.59
N PRO A 125 -11.09 20.30 0.26
CA PRO A 125 -12.54 20.42 0.39
C PRO A 125 -13.29 19.42 -0.49
N VAL A 126 -12.75 19.16 -1.68
CA VAL A 126 -13.34 18.26 -2.66
C VAL A 126 -13.09 16.80 -2.31
N MET A 127 -11.88 16.48 -1.84
CA MET A 127 -11.54 15.15 -1.38
C MET A 127 -12.50 14.63 -0.32
N LYS A 128 -12.94 15.49 0.62
CA LYS A 128 -13.93 15.14 1.65
C LYS A 128 -15.28 14.64 1.09
N ARG A 129 -15.63 15.02 -0.14
CA ARG A 129 -16.88 14.61 -0.80
C ARG A 129 -16.74 13.31 -1.58
N ALA A 130 -15.52 12.95 -1.99
CA ALA A 130 -15.27 11.80 -2.83
C ALA A 130 -15.50 10.49 -2.07
N SER A 131 -16.06 9.47 -2.74
CA SER A 131 -16.16 8.11 -2.21
C SER A 131 -14.83 7.35 -2.28
N ALA A 132 -13.98 7.71 -3.25
CA ALA A 132 -12.63 7.22 -3.41
C ALA A 132 -11.75 8.20 -4.20
N ILE A 133 -10.42 8.06 -4.07
CA ILE A 133 -9.44 8.90 -4.79
C ILE A 133 -8.50 8.00 -5.61
N VAL A 134 -8.29 8.34 -6.88
CA VAL A 134 -7.39 7.62 -7.78
C VAL A 134 -6.42 8.62 -8.41
N THR A 135 -5.12 8.32 -8.37
CA THR A 135 -4.09 9.18 -8.98
C THR A 135 -3.11 8.41 -9.85
N ASN A 136 -2.69 9.01 -10.97
CA ASN A 136 -1.64 8.44 -11.82
C ASN A 136 -0.29 8.38 -11.10
N ARG A 137 0.05 9.45 -10.38
CA ARG A 137 1.34 9.59 -9.70
C ARG A 137 1.14 9.65 -8.19
N GLY A 138 2.09 9.08 -7.45
CA GLY A 138 2.11 9.16 -6.00
C GLY A 138 2.57 7.87 -5.33
N GLY A 139 3.11 8.02 -4.14
CA GLY A 139 3.49 6.92 -3.25
C GLY A 139 2.74 7.01 -1.93
N ARG A 140 3.15 6.20 -0.93
CA ARG A 140 2.49 6.17 0.40
C ARG A 140 2.52 7.49 1.17
N THR A 141 3.38 8.41 0.77
CA THR A 141 3.64 9.70 1.41
C THR A 141 3.25 10.87 0.51
N CYS A 142 2.60 10.63 -0.64
CA CYS A 142 2.12 11.74 -1.46
C CYS A 142 0.93 12.44 -0.78
N HIS A 143 0.65 13.67 -1.21
CA HIS A 143 -0.44 14.47 -0.69
C HIS A 143 -1.79 13.71 -0.69
N ALA A 144 -2.17 13.10 -1.82
CA ALA A 144 -3.38 12.27 -1.91
C ALA A 144 -3.42 11.14 -0.87
N ALA A 145 -2.29 10.47 -0.63
CA ALA A 145 -2.21 9.35 0.30
C ALA A 145 -2.36 9.80 1.76
N ILE A 146 -1.77 10.94 2.12
CA ILE A 146 -1.84 11.49 3.48
C ILE A 146 -3.27 11.92 3.78
N ILE A 147 -3.86 12.75 2.92
CA ILE A 147 -5.23 13.27 3.12
C ILE A 147 -6.27 12.15 3.07
N ALA A 148 -6.14 11.19 2.16
CA ALA A 148 -7.04 10.04 2.09
C ALA A 148 -7.05 9.24 3.41
N ARG A 149 -5.88 9.03 4.03
CA ARG A 149 -5.78 8.38 5.35
C ARG A 149 -6.46 9.18 6.44
N GLU A 150 -6.18 10.48 6.53
CA GLU A 150 -6.77 11.38 7.54
C GLU A 150 -8.30 11.46 7.46
N LEU A 151 -8.83 11.46 6.24
CA LEU A 151 -10.27 11.49 5.98
C LEU A 151 -10.92 10.10 6.01
N GLY A 152 -10.11 9.03 6.05
CA GLY A 152 -10.60 7.65 5.97
C GLY A 152 -11.28 7.33 4.62
N ILE A 153 -10.79 7.92 3.53
CA ILE A 153 -11.29 7.68 2.18
C ILE A 153 -10.35 6.68 1.50
N PRO A 154 -10.86 5.61 0.85
CA PRO A 154 -10.00 4.70 0.12
C PRO A 154 -9.32 5.43 -1.04
N ALA A 155 -8.00 5.22 -1.19
CA ALA A 155 -7.27 5.80 -2.31
C ALA A 155 -6.32 4.81 -2.97
N VAL A 156 -6.22 4.89 -4.29
CA VAL A 156 -5.26 4.13 -5.09
C VAL A 156 -4.36 5.11 -5.84
N VAL A 157 -3.08 5.11 -5.49
CA VAL A 157 -2.10 6.08 -5.99
C VAL A 157 -1.03 5.40 -6.83
N GLY A 158 -0.41 6.14 -7.74
CA GLY A 158 0.66 5.61 -8.59
C GLY A 158 0.14 4.65 -9.68
N CYS A 159 -1.07 4.88 -10.19
CA CYS A 159 -1.69 4.04 -11.22
C CYS A 159 -1.04 4.15 -12.61
N GLY A 160 -0.23 5.18 -12.85
CA GLY A 160 0.42 5.46 -14.13
C GLY A 160 -0.51 6.12 -15.16
N ASN A 161 -1.64 5.50 -15.50
CA ASN A 161 -2.49 5.90 -16.61
C ASN A 161 -4.01 5.85 -16.31
N ALA A 162 -4.40 5.97 -15.04
CA ALA A 162 -5.80 6.00 -14.62
C ALA A 162 -6.64 7.08 -15.35
N THR A 163 -6.10 8.28 -15.52
CA THR A 163 -6.82 9.38 -16.22
C THR A 163 -7.08 9.11 -17.71
N GLN A 164 -6.40 8.13 -18.30
CA GLN A 164 -6.56 7.75 -19.70
C GLN A 164 -7.50 6.55 -19.87
N ILE A 165 -7.53 5.66 -18.87
CA ILE A 165 -8.36 4.45 -18.89
C ILE A 165 -9.77 4.74 -18.39
N LEU A 166 -9.89 5.50 -17.29
CA LEU A 166 -11.17 5.79 -16.64
C LEU A 166 -11.87 6.97 -17.34
N GLN A 167 -13.16 6.82 -17.60
CA GLN A 167 -13.96 7.81 -18.32
C GLN A 167 -14.90 8.56 -17.39
N ASP A 168 -15.14 9.84 -17.67
CA ASP A 168 -16.04 10.69 -16.88
C ASP A 168 -17.47 10.10 -16.83
N GLY A 169 -18.03 9.98 -15.63
CA GLY A 169 -19.34 9.39 -15.38
C GLY A 169 -19.38 7.85 -15.35
N GLN A 170 -18.26 7.18 -15.62
CA GLN A 170 -18.17 5.72 -15.54
C GLN A 170 -18.31 5.26 -14.08
N GLY A 171 -19.26 4.38 -13.78
CA GLY A 171 -19.36 3.75 -12.46
C GLY A 171 -18.18 2.81 -12.22
N VAL A 172 -17.44 3.00 -11.13
CA VAL A 172 -16.29 2.16 -10.75
C VAL A 172 -16.29 1.85 -9.27
N THR A 173 -15.55 0.80 -8.91
CA THR A 173 -15.31 0.42 -7.51
C THR A 173 -13.83 0.42 -7.22
N VAL A 174 -13.42 1.21 -6.23
CA VAL A 174 -12.03 1.32 -5.78
C VAL A 174 -11.87 0.51 -4.51
N SER A 175 -11.12 -0.59 -4.59
CA SER A 175 -10.87 -1.50 -3.47
C SER A 175 -9.45 -1.40 -2.96
N CYS A 176 -9.31 -1.07 -1.68
CA CYS A 176 -8.05 -1.13 -0.93
C CYS A 176 -8.05 -2.30 0.08
N ALA A 177 -9.06 -3.19 0.06
CA ALA A 177 -9.27 -4.21 1.08
C ALA A 177 -8.41 -5.49 0.91
N GLU A 178 -7.64 -5.58 -0.18
CA GLU A 178 -6.94 -6.79 -0.60
C GLU A 178 -5.43 -6.81 -0.29
N GLY A 179 -4.88 -5.76 0.31
CA GLY A 179 -3.47 -5.66 0.71
C GLY A 179 -2.84 -4.35 0.25
N ASP A 180 -1.58 -4.42 -0.19
CA ASP A 180 -0.80 -3.25 -0.63
C ASP A 180 -1.10 -2.78 -2.05
N THR A 181 -1.70 -3.66 -2.87
CA THR A 181 -2.21 -3.32 -4.19
C THR A 181 -3.67 -2.91 -4.09
N GLY A 182 -3.98 -1.76 -4.67
CA GLY A 182 -5.35 -1.26 -4.83
C GLY A 182 -5.86 -1.54 -6.23
N PHE A 183 -7.13 -1.92 -6.33
CA PHE A 183 -7.76 -2.28 -7.59
C PHE A 183 -8.95 -1.36 -7.89
N ILE A 184 -9.03 -0.90 -9.13
CA ILE A 184 -10.19 -0.19 -9.67
C ILE A 184 -10.94 -1.14 -10.59
N PHE A 185 -12.15 -1.52 -10.20
CA PHE A 185 -13.01 -2.42 -10.96
C PHE A 185 -14.02 -1.64 -11.79
N GLU A 186 -14.39 -2.22 -12.93
CA GLU A 186 -15.52 -1.79 -13.74
C GLU A 186 -16.85 -2.02 -13.00
N GLY A 187 -17.68 -0.99 -12.95
CA GLY A 187 -18.99 -1.03 -12.30
C GLY A 187 -18.95 -0.70 -10.81
N GLU A 188 -20.13 -0.41 -10.26
CA GLU A 188 -20.36 -0.22 -8.83
C GLU A 188 -20.71 -1.57 -8.20
N LEU A 189 -19.68 -2.29 -7.78
CA LEU A 189 -19.76 -3.63 -7.22
C LEU A 189 -20.26 -3.58 -5.77
N GLY A 190 -21.13 -4.52 -5.43
CA GLY A 190 -21.59 -4.69 -4.05
C GLY A 190 -20.46 -5.06 -3.09
N PHE A 191 -20.38 -4.37 -1.94
CA PHE A 191 -19.48 -4.70 -0.84
C PHE A 191 -20.16 -4.59 0.52
N ASP A 192 -19.70 -5.39 1.49
CA ASP A 192 -20.15 -5.34 2.87
C ASP A 192 -19.15 -4.62 3.76
N VAL A 193 -19.66 -3.88 4.75
CA VAL A 193 -18.87 -3.37 5.88
C VAL A 193 -19.25 -4.17 7.12
N ARG A 194 -18.33 -4.99 7.61
CA ARG A 194 -18.50 -5.71 8.87
C ARG A 194 -17.79 -4.96 9.99
N LYS A 195 -18.55 -4.55 11.01
CA LYS A 195 -18.00 -4.00 12.24
C LYS A 195 -18.06 -5.06 13.32
N ASN A 196 -16.90 -5.49 13.81
CA ASN A 196 -16.82 -6.41 14.93
C ASN A 196 -16.22 -5.66 16.12
N SER A 197 -16.91 -5.74 17.27
CA SER A 197 -16.33 -5.36 18.55
C SER A 197 -15.66 -6.57 19.17
N VAL A 198 -14.50 -6.33 19.80
CA VAL A 198 -13.68 -7.35 20.44
C VAL A 198 -14.02 -7.50 21.94
N ASP A 199 -14.96 -6.70 22.45
CA ASP A 199 -15.20 -6.52 23.89
C ASP A 199 -15.86 -7.73 24.59
N ALA A 200 -16.25 -8.76 23.84
CA ALA A 200 -17.06 -9.88 24.33
C ALA A 200 -16.46 -11.27 24.06
N MET A 201 -15.13 -11.40 23.98
CA MET A 201 -14.49 -12.71 23.84
C MET A 201 -14.47 -13.45 25.19
N PRO A 202 -15.03 -14.67 25.30
CA PRO A 202 -14.93 -15.48 26.51
C PRO A 202 -13.51 -16.03 26.68
N ASP A 203 -13.15 -16.37 27.92
CA ASP A 203 -11.96 -17.18 28.18
C ASP A 203 -12.13 -18.56 27.57
N LEU A 204 -11.13 -19.00 26.80
CA LEU A 204 -11.15 -20.29 26.11
C LEU A 204 -10.12 -21.24 26.72
N PRO A 205 -10.44 -22.56 26.84
CA PRO A 205 -9.50 -23.56 27.35
C PRO A 205 -8.43 -23.97 26.32
N PHE A 206 -8.37 -23.31 25.17
CA PHE A 206 -7.42 -23.60 24.09
C PHE A 206 -6.99 -22.31 23.40
N LYS A 207 -5.82 -22.38 22.74
CA LYS A 207 -5.25 -21.27 21.98
C LYS A 207 -5.90 -21.19 20.59
N ILE A 208 -6.38 -20.00 20.21
CA ILE A 208 -6.81 -19.72 18.84
C ILE A 208 -5.60 -19.18 18.06
N MET A 209 -5.07 -19.98 17.13
CA MET A 209 -3.97 -19.58 16.25
C MET A 209 -4.46 -19.28 14.83
N MET A 210 -3.70 -18.48 14.09
CA MET A 210 -4.05 -18.08 12.73
C MET A 210 -3.40 -18.96 11.66
N ASN A 211 -4.13 -19.18 10.57
CA ASN A 211 -3.59 -19.67 9.30
C ASN A 211 -3.43 -18.45 8.37
N VAL A 212 -2.18 -18.04 8.14
CA VAL A 212 -1.85 -16.82 7.40
C VAL A 212 -0.97 -17.20 6.21
N GLY A 213 -1.18 -16.56 5.06
CA GLY A 213 -0.32 -16.75 3.90
C GLY A 213 0.09 -15.47 3.19
N ASN A 214 -0.69 -14.40 3.32
CA ASN A 214 -0.40 -13.13 2.68
C ASN A 214 0.34 -12.18 3.65
N PRO A 215 1.64 -11.88 3.41
CA PRO A 215 2.40 -10.95 4.26
C PRO A 215 1.83 -9.53 4.30
N ASP A 216 1.21 -9.06 3.21
CA ASP A 216 0.65 -7.70 3.10
C ASP A 216 -0.45 -7.43 4.13
N ARG A 217 -1.04 -8.49 4.69
CA ARG A 217 -2.12 -8.43 5.67
C ARG A 217 -1.69 -8.82 7.08
N ALA A 218 -0.41 -9.14 7.29
CA ALA A 218 0.08 -9.71 8.53
C ALA A 218 -0.20 -8.78 9.74
N PHE A 219 0.15 -7.49 9.61
CA PHE A 219 -0.05 -6.49 10.66
C PHE A 219 -1.53 -6.17 10.95
N ASP A 220 -2.44 -6.48 10.03
CA ASP A 220 -3.89 -6.34 10.27
C ASP A 220 -4.41 -7.55 11.03
N PHE A 221 -3.98 -8.74 10.63
CA PHE A 221 -4.35 -9.97 11.32
C PHE A 221 -3.84 -10.01 12.75
N ALA A 222 -2.66 -9.43 13.00
CA ALA A 222 -2.11 -9.25 14.33
C ALA A 222 -3.01 -8.44 15.27
N GLN A 223 -3.88 -7.57 14.76
CA GLN A 223 -4.83 -6.79 15.57
C GLN A 223 -6.05 -7.62 16.03
N LEU A 224 -6.29 -8.80 15.44
CA LEU A 224 -7.31 -9.72 15.91
C LEU A 224 -6.81 -10.44 17.17
N PRO A 225 -7.65 -10.73 18.17
CA PRO A 225 -7.24 -11.62 19.25
C PRO A 225 -6.81 -12.97 18.71
N ASN A 226 -5.56 -13.32 18.96
CA ASN A 226 -4.97 -14.57 18.52
C ASN A 226 -3.78 -14.92 19.42
N GLU A 227 -3.36 -16.18 19.36
CA GLU A 227 -2.21 -16.73 20.06
C GLU A 227 -1.05 -17.03 19.09
N GLY A 228 -0.92 -16.18 18.06
CA GLY A 228 0.09 -16.27 17.01
C GLY A 228 -0.35 -17.03 15.75
N VAL A 229 0.63 -17.38 14.92
CA VAL A 229 0.44 -18.10 13.66
C VAL A 229 0.70 -19.58 13.85
N GLY A 230 -0.33 -20.41 13.64
CA GLY A 230 -0.22 -21.87 13.70
C GLY A 230 0.16 -22.51 12.35
N LEU A 231 -0.10 -21.79 11.25
CA LEU A 231 0.32 -22.19 9.91
C LEU A 231 0.61 -20.95 9.06
N ALA A 232 1.87 -20.81 8.63
CA ALA A 232 2.30 -19.83 7.64
C ALA A 232 2.42 -20.50 6.26
N ARG A 233 1.70 -19.99 5.27
CA ARG A 233 1.67 -20.51 3.89
C ARG A 233 2.60 -19.70 2.99
N LEU A 234 3.42 -20.40 2.19
CA LEU A 234 4.44 -19.77 1.33
C LEU A 234 3.93 -19.45 -0.08
N GLU A 235 2.83 -20.06 -0.50
CA GLU A 235 2.38 -20.02 -1.90
C GLU A 235 2.03 -18.60 -2.36
N PHE A 236 1.55 -17.75 -1.45
CA PHE A 236 1.27 -16.35 -1.76
C PHE A 236 2.56 -15.56 -2.03
N ILE A 237 3.62 -15.80 -1.24
CA ILE A 237 4.94 -15.17 -1.44
C ILE A 237 5.48 -15.58 -2.81
N ILE A 238 5.45 -16.89 -3.11
CA ILE A 238 5.96 -17.42 -4.38
C ILE A 238 5.16 -16.90 -5.58
N ASN A 239 3.82 -16.95 -5.50
CA ASN A 239 2.97 -16.60 -6.65
C ASN A 239 2.87 -15.09 -6.90
N ARG A 240 2.79 -14.27 -5.84
CA ARG A 240 2.54 -12.83 -5.96
C ARG A 240 3.80 -11.98 -5.82
N MET A 241 4.64 -12.25 -4.83
CA MET A 241 5.83 -11.42 -4.58
C MET A 241 6.99 -11.79 -5.50
N ILE A 242 7.19 -13.09 -5.75
CA ILE A 242 8.25 -13.57 -6.63
C ILE A 242 7.76 -13.64 -8.07
N GLY A 243 6.70 -14.42 -8.34
CA GLY A 243 6.06 -14.52 -9.66
C GLY A 243 6.96 -15.09 -10.76
N VAL A 244 8.08 -15.74 -10.40
CA VAL A 244 9.01 -16.39 -11.33
C VAL A 244 9.31 -17.79 -10.84
N HIS A 245 9.25 -18.77 -11.74
CA HIS A 245 9.60 -20.15 -11.40
C HIS A 245 11.09 -20.23 -11.00
N PRO A 246 11.46 -20.85 -9.86
CA PRO A 246 12.84 -20.83 -9.35
C PRO A 246 13.85 -21.44 -10.32
N LYS A 247 13.45 -22.46 -11.09
CA LYS A 247 14.30 -23.04 -12.15
C LYS A 247 14.66 -22.04 -13.26
N ALA A 248 13.80 -21.06 -13.55
CA ALA A 248 14.13 -20.01 -14.51
C ALA A 248 15.22 -19.08 -13.96
N LEU A 249 15.16 -18.75 -12.67
CA LEU A 249 16.18 -17.94 -11.99
C LEU A 249 17.53 -18.68 -11.91
N LEU A 250 17.52 -19.98 -11.60
CA LEU A 250 18.72 -20.82 -11.59
C LEU A 250 19.38 -20.94 -12.97
N ASN A 251 18.59 -20.94 -14.04
CA ASN A 251 19.08 -21.08 -15.42
C ASN A 251 19.00 -19.76 -16.20
N PHE A 252 19.07 -18.62 -15.48
CA PHE A 252 18.78 -17.30 -16.04
C PHE A 252 19.61 -16.96 -17.30
N ALA A 253 20.88 -17.35 -17.33
CA ALA A 253 21.77 -17.12 -18.48
C ALA A 253 21.32 -17.84 -19.77
N GLY A 254 20.59 -18.96 -19.64
CA GLY A 254 20.10 -19.76 -20.76
C GLY A 254 18.65 -19.47 -21.16
N LEU A 255 18.01 -18.45 -20.57
CA LEU A 255 16.64 -18.10 -20.91
C LEU A 255 16.55 -17.43 -22.29
N PRO A 256 15.45 -17.66 -23.04
CA PRO A 256 15.10 -16.85 -24.20
C PRO A 256 15.05 -15.35 -23.87
N ALA A 257 15.37 -14.50 -24.85
CA ALA A 257 15.55 -13.05 -24.63
C ALA A 257 14.30 -12.35 -24.07
N ASP A 258 13.11 -12.72 -24.55
CA ASP A 258 11.81 -12.20 -24.11
C ASP A 258 11.49 -12.58 -22.65
N ILE A 259 11.77 -13.83 -22.27
CA ILE A 259 11.60 -14.30 -20.89
C ILE A 259 12.64 -13.65 -19.98
N LYS A 260 13.87 -13.52 -20.45
CA LYS A 260 14.96 -12.87 -19.70
C LYS A 260 14.61 -11.43 -19.36
N GLU A 261 14.13 -10.64 -20.33
CA GLU A 261 13.69 -9.26 -20.10
C GLU A 261 12.56 -9.17 -19.05
N SER A 262 11.60 -10.12 -19.11
CA SER A 262 10.51 -10.19 -18.14
C SER A 262 10.98 -10.52 -16.72
N VAL A 263 11.98 -11.39 -16.60
CA VAL A 263 12.60 -11.74 -15.31
C VAL A 263 13.45 -10.57 -14.80
N GLU A 264 14.22 -9.89 -15.65
CA GLU A 264 15.03 -8.71 -15.29
C GLU A 264 14.20 -7.61 -14.66
N LYS A 265 13.01 -7.34 -15.22
CA LYS A 265 12.06 -6.37 -14.65
C LYS A 265 11.58 -6.75 -13.25
N ARG A 266 11.42 -8.06 -12.97
CA ARG A 266 10.95 -8.55 -11.66
C ARG A 266 12.04 -8.57 -10.60
N ILE A 267 13.28 -8.86 -10.99
CA ILE A 267 14.42 -8.94 -10.06
C ILE A 267 15.12 -7.59 -9.85
N ALA A 268 14.63 -6.52 -10.47
CA ALA A 268 15.20 -5.19 -10.35
C ALA A 268 15.35 -4.76 -8.89
N GLY A 269 16.50 -4.16 -8.55
CA GLY A 269 16.86 -3.80 -7.18
C GLY A 269 17.55 -4.91 -6.38
N TYR A 270 17.63 -6.14 -6.89
CA TYR A 270 18.32 -7.26 -6.25
C TYR A 270 19.64 -7.60 -6.96
N PRO A 271 20.64 -8.15 -6.24
CA PRO A 271 21.99 -8.35 -6.78
C PRO A 271 22.04 -9.40 -7.89
N ASP A 272 21.22 -10.45 -7.79
CA ASP A 272 21.21 -11.56 -8.75
C ASP A 272 19.86 -12.31 -8.71
N PRO A 273 19.54 -13.14 -9.74
CA PRO A 273 18.26 -13.85 -9.82
C PRO A 273 17.98 -14.80 -8.66
N VAL A 274 19.00 -15.45 -8.09
CA VAL A 274 18.84 -16.37 -6.96
C VAL A 274 18.70 -15.58 -5.66
N GLY A 275 19.52 -14.55 -5.48
CA GLY A 275 19.42 -13.58 -4.39
C GLY A 275 18.03 -12.98 -4.29
N PHE A 276 17.43 -12.54 -5.41
CA PHE A 276 16.04 -12.08 -5.46
C PHE A 276 15.04 -13.07 -4.83
N TYR A 277 15.12 -14.35 -5.20
CA TYR A 277 14.19 -15.37 -4.70
C TYR A 277 14.34 -15.58 -3.20
N VAL A 278 15.59 -15.65 -2.74
CA VAL A 278 15.92 -15.84 -1.31
C VAL A 278 15.46 -14.63 -0.50
N GLU A 279 15.84 -13.42 -0.91
CA GLU A 279 15.48 -12.19 -0.20
C GLU A 279 13.95 -12.01 -0.15
N LYS A 280 13.22 -12.26 -1.23
CA LYS A 280 11.75 -12.18 -1.21
C LYS A 280 11.09 -13.19 -0.27
N LEU A 281 11.64 -14.40 -0.16
CA LEU A 281 11.19 -15.36 0.83
C LEU A 281 11.48 -14.87 2.25
N VAL A 282 12.69 -14.35 2.49
CA VAL A 282 13.09 -13.80 3.79
C VAL A 282 12.19 -12.64 4.17
N GLU A 283 11.95 -11.68 3.28
CA GLU A 283 11.05 -10.54 3.48
C GLU A 283 9.64 -11.01 3.86
N GLY A 284 9.05 -11.91 3.07
CA GLY A 284 7.69 -12.40 3.29
C GLY A 284 7.53 -13.18 4.59
N ILE A 285 8.47 -14.09 4.90
CA ILE A 285 8.44 -14.89 6.13
C ILE A 285 8.72 -14.01 7.36
N SER A 286 9.73 -13.13 7.28
CA SER A 286 10.06 -12.20 8.36
C SER A 286 8.90 -11.27 8.66
N THR A 287 8.18 -10.79 7.65
CA THR A 287 6.98 -9.97 7.83
C THR A 287 5.88 -10.72 8.56
N LEU A 288 5.62 -11.99 8.17
CA LEU A 288 4.64 -12.84 8.86
C LEU A 288 5.04 -13.12 10.31
N ALA A 289 6.32 -13.32 10.60
CA ALA A 289 6.79 -13.56 11.95
C ALA A 289 6.73 -12.29 12.81
N ALA A 290 7.23 -11.16 12.29
CA ALA A 290 7.32 -9.89 13.01
C ALA A 290 5.97 -9.30 13.38
N ALA A 291 4.92 -9.55 12.57
CA ALA A 291 3.59 -9.05 12.86
C ALA A 291 2.98 -9.66 14.14
N PHE A 292 3.40 -10.85 14.56
CA PHE A 292 2.80 -11.60 15.67
C PHE A 292 3.79 -11.81 16.85
N TRP A 293 4.86 -11.01 16.90
CA TRP A 293 5.89 -11.06 17.94
C TRP A 293 5.49 -10.28 19.20
#